data_AF-A0A847E9P0-F1
#
_entry.id   AF-A0A847E9P0-F1
#
_cell.length_a   1.000
_cell.length_b   1.000
_cell.length_c   1.000
_cell.angle_alpha   90.00
_cell.angle_beta   90.00
_cell.angle_gamma   90.00
#
_symmetry.space_group_name_H-M   'P 1'
#
loop_
_entity.id
_entity.type
_entity.pdbx_description
1 polymer ?
#
loop_
_entity_poly.entity_id
_entity_poly.type
_entity_poly.pdbx_seq_one_letter_code
_entity_poly.pdbx_strand_id
1 'polypeptide(L)'
;MTKRDSIKIDGLENNIRVESRIMEERIQKAVEAGYRQIEVTAYGQHGIGGRLWKSGEKQIKVDVLGTSGQRLGSMGFANTVIEVFGPASDDI
;
A
#
# COMPACT_ATOMS: atom_id res chain seq x y z
N MET A 1 -24.80 6.63 -2.47
CA MET A 1 -23.58 6.08 -3.07
C MET A 1 -22.84 5.32 -1.98
N THR A 2 -22.86 4.00 -2.02
CA THR A 2 -22.18 3.14 -1.05
C THR A 2 -20.67 3.37 -1.19
N LYS A 3 -20.09 4.06 -0.21
CA LYS A 3 -18.65 4.29 -0.11
C LYS A 3 -17.98 2.91 -0.10
N ARG A 4 -17.09 2.65 -1.06
CA ARG A 4 -16.27 1.44 -1.00
C ARG A 4 -15.21 1.69 0.07
N ASP A 5 -15.37 1.08 1.23
CA ASP A 5 -14.43 1.27 2.34
C ASP A 5 -13.07 0.62 2.07
N SER A 6 -13.05 -0.43 1.22
CA SER A 6 -11.85 -1.23 0.91
C SER A 6 -11.57 -1.44 -0.58
N ILE A 7 -10.29 -1.63 -0.91
CA ILE A 7 -9.81 -2.07 -2.23
C ILE A 7 -8.65 -3.06 -2.09
N LYS A 8 -8.51 -3.96 -3.08
CA LYS A 8 -7.38 -4.89 -3.21
C LYS A 8 -6.47 -4.47 -4.37
N ILE A 9 -5.16 -4.56 -4.17
CA ILE A 9 -4.15 -4.24 -5.18
C ILE A 9 -3.15 -5.40 -5.25
N ASP A 10 -3.15 -6.11 -6.37
CA ASP A 10 -2.25 -7.24 -6.59
C ASP A 10 -0.89 -6.80 -7.14
N GLY A 11 0.18 -7.39 -6.58
CA GLY A 11 1.56 -7.21 -7.03
C GLY A 11 1.98 -8.14 -8.16
N LEU A 12 1.08 -8.99 -8.65
CA LEU A 12 1.23 -9.78 -9.87
C LEU A 12 0.12 -9.42 -10.85
N GLU A 13 0.48 -9.27 -12.12
CA GLU A 13 -0.45 -9.09 -13.22
C GLU A 13 0.02 -9.97 -14.38
N ASN A 14 -0.83 -10.89 -14.87
CA ASN A 14 -0.46 -11.86 -15.89
C ASN A 14 0.81 -12.66 -15.54
N ASN A 15 0.96 -13.06 -14.26
CA ASN A 15 2.15 -13.72 -13.70
C ASN A 15 3.45 -12.91 -13.76
N ILE A 16 3.36 -11.61 -14.05
CA ILE A 16 4.50 -10.69 -14.06
C ILE A 16 4.41 -9.80 -12.82
N ARG A 17 5.53 -9.67 -12.11
CA ARG A 17 5.64 -8.79 -10.94
C ARG A 17 5.44 -7.34 -11.36
N VAL A 18 4.44 -6.68 -10.75
CA VAL A 18 4.20 -5.25 -10.89
C VAL A 18 5.39 -4.47 -10.34
N GLU A 19 5.88 -3.49 -11.09
CA GLU A 19 6.96 -2.61 -10.66
C GLU A 19 6.59 -1.83 -9.39
N SER A 20 7.56 -1.58 -8.51
CA SER A 20 7.35 -0.82 -7.26
C SER A 20 6.71 0.54 -7.52
N ARG A 21 7.14 1.25 -8.58
CA ARG A 21 6.57 2.56 -8.98
C ARG A 21 5.09 2.46 -9.32
N ILE A 22 4.71 1.45 -10.10
CA ILE A 22 3.32 1.23 -10.53
C ILE A 22 2.45 0.82 -9.32
N MET A 23 2.98 -0.01 -8.42
CA MET A 23 2.31 -0.35 -7.17
C MET A 23 2.02 0.90 -6.32
N GLU A 24 3.02 1.76 -6.14
CA GLU A 24 2.86 3.02 -5.42
C GLU A 24 1.81 3.93 -6.06
N GLU A 25 1.86 4.10 -7.39
CA GLU A 25 0.87 4.90 -8.12
C GLU A 25 -0.56 4.37 -7.94
N ARG A 26 -0.75 3.04 -7.91
CA ARG A 26 -2.05 2.40 -7.66
C ARG A 26 -2.56 2.69 -6.24
N ILE A 27 -1.69 2.59 -5.24
CA ILE A 27 -2.03 2.89 -3.84
C ILE A 27 -2.39 4.38 -3.69
N GLN A 28 -1.59 5.30 -4.26
CA GLN A 28 -1.90 6.73 -4.19
C GLN A 28 -3.23 7.08 -4.87
N LYS A 29 -3.50 6.51 -6.05
CA LYS A 29 -4.79 6.68 -6.76
C LYS A 29 -5.96 6.14 -5.94
N ALA A 30 -5.79 5.03 -5.22
CA ALA A 30 -6.82 4.52 -4.32
C ALA A 30 -7.10 5.51 -3.17
N VAL A 31 -6.06 6.07 -2.56
CA VAL A 31 -6.23 7.09 -1.51
C VAL A 31 -6.95 8.35 -2.04
N GLU A 32 -6.57 8.83 -3.23
CA GLU A 32 -7.21 9.97 -3.90
C GLU A 32 -8.69 9.68 -4.24
N ALA A 33 -9.00 8.46 -4.67
CA ALA A 33 -10.36 7.99 -4.94
C ALA A 33 -11.20 7.81 -3.65
N GLY A 34 -10.58 7.95 -2.48
CA GLY A 34 -11.25 8.00 -1.19
C GLY A 34 -11.25 6.69 -0.40
N TYR A 35 -10.60 5.64 -0.90
CA TYR A 35 -10.45 4.37 -0.17
C TYR A 35 -9.64 4.58 1.12
N ARG A 36 -10.00 3.85 2.18
CA ARG A 36 -9.37 3.97 3.50
C ARG A 36 -8.81 2.65 4.03
N GLN A 37 -9.34 1.53 3.55
CA GLN A 37 -8.74 0.21 3.72
C GLN A 37 -8.13 -0.23 2.37
N ILE A 38 -6.83 -0.53 2.36
CA ILE A 38 -6.13 -0.98 1.15
C ILE A 38 -5.43 -2.29 1.49
N GLU A 39 -5.80 -3.37 0.82
CA GLU A 39 -5.09 -4.66 0.92
C GLU A 39 -4.14 -4.77 -0.28
N VAL A 40 -2.87 -5.05 -0.01
CA VAL A 40 -1.81 -5.18 -1.01
C VAL A 40 -1.25 -6.61 -0.96
N THR A 41 -1.34 -7.35 -2.06
CA THR A 41 -0.66 -8.65 -2.21
C THR A 41 0.75 -8.40 -2.76
N ALA A 42 1.76 -8.41 -1.89
CA ALA A 42 3.13 -8.06 -2.22
C ALA A 42 3.98 -9.27 -2.66
N TYR A 43 4.86 -9.00 -3.63
CA TYR A 43 5.85 -9.90 -4.21
C TYR A 43 7.22 -9.21 -4.28
N GLY A 44 7.63 -8.58 -3.18
CA GLY A 44 8.90 -7.89 -3.05
C GLY A 44 8.91 -6.47 -3.61
N GLN A 45 7.76 -5.79 -3.76
CA GLN A 45 7.72 -4.36 -4.11
C GLN A 45 8.26 -3.52 -2.95
N HIS A 46 9.07 -2.51 -3.30
CA HIS A 46 9.69 -1.60 -2.33
C HIS A 46 8.75 -0.44 -2.06
N GLY A 47 8.85 0.20 -0.89
CA GLY A 47 8.17 1.48 -0.66
C GLY A 47 6.66 1.40 -0.42
N ILE A 48 6.09 0.20 -0.22
CA ILE A 48 4.63 0.04 -0.01
C ILE A 48 4.19 0.85 1.21
N GLY A 49 3.12 1.63 1.05
CA GLY A 49 2.52 2.41 2.14
C GLY A 49 3.25 3.70 2.51
N GLY A 50 4.34 4.05 1.81
CA GLY A 50 5.03 5.33 1.99
C GLY A 50 4.30 6.51 1.35
N ARG A 51 4.60 7.74 1.80
CA ARG A 51 4.19 9.01 1.16
C ARG A 51 2.67 9.21 0.98
N LEU A 52 1.83 8.68 1.85
CA LEU A 52 0.37 8.81 1.77
C LEU A 52 -0.18 10.16 2.30
N TRP A 53 0.54 11.27 2.14
CA TRP A 53 0.17 12.60 2.67
C TRP A 53 -1.12 13.17 2.10
N LYS A 54 -1.55 12.71 0.91
CA LYS A 54 -2.80 13.12 0.26
C LYS A 54 -4.05 12.73 1.06
N SER A 55 -3.87 11.93 2.11
CA SER A 55 -4.90 11.52 3.05
C SER A 55 -5.32 12.60 4.04
N GLY A 56 -4.47 13.59 4.29
CA GLY A 56 -4.69 14.64 5.30
C GLY A 56 -4.90 14.04 6.69
N GLU A 57 -6.00 14.40 7.35
CA GLU A 57 -6.30 13.92 8.71
C GLU A 57 -7.01 12.56 8.74
N LYS A 58 -7.39 12.02 7.57
CA LYS A 58 -8.18 10.79 7.50
C LYS A 58 -7.27 9.57 7.62
N GLN A 59 -7.61 8.69 8.55
CA GLN A 59 -6.90 7.43 8.72
C GLN A 59 -6.92 6.58 7.44
N ILE A 60 -5.77 6.02 7.09
CA ILE A 60 -5.61 4.96 6.09
C ILE A 60 -5.05 3.76 6.79
N LYS A 61 -5.63 2.60 6.52
CA LYS A 61 -5.07 1.31 6.89
C LYS A 61 -4.65 0.57 5.63
N VAL A 62 -3.40 0.10 5.61
CA VAL A 62 -2.81 -0.69 4.53
C VAL A 62 -2.42 -2.05 5.08
N ASP A 63 -3.09 -3.10 4.62
CA ASP A 63 -2.76 -4.48 4.94
C ASP A 63 -1.85 -5.01 3.85
N VAL A 64 -0.64 -5.44 4.21
CA VAL A 64 0.35 -5.97 3.26
C VAL A 64 0.45 -7.47 3.47
N LEU A 65 -0.09 -8.23 2.51
CA LEU A 65 0.03 -9.67 2.44
C LEU A 65 1.29 -10.06 1.67
N GLY A 66 1.88 -11.22 1.97
CA GLY A 66 3.07 -11.72 1.26
C GLY A 66 4.35 -11.01 1.67
N THR A 67 5.36 -11.05 0.80
CA THR A 67 6.71 -10.52 1.11
C THR A 67 6.83 -9.09 0.63
N SER A 68 7.12 -8.14 1.52
CA SER A 68 7.46 -6.77 1.11
C SER A 68 8.93 -6.66 0.71
N GLY A 69 9.24 -5.74 -0.21
CA GLY A 69 10.61 -5.29 -0.43
C GLY A 69 11.06 -4.32 0.65
N GLN A 70 12.22 -3.69 0.43
CA GLN A 70 12.78 -2.69 1.34
C GLN A 70 11.87 -1.46 1.47
N ARG A 71 12.07 -0.67 2.52
CA ARG A 71 11.46 0.67 2.67
C ARG A 71 9.93 0.66 2.80
N LEU A 72 9.37 -0.42 3.34
CA LEU A 72 7.94 -0.48 3.67
C LEU A 72 7.60 0.65 4.66
N GLY A 73 6.59 1.45 4.35
CA GLY A 73 6.21 2.60 5.17
C GLY A 73 7.19 3.79 5.15
N SER A 74 8.24 3.75 4.31
CA SER A 74 9.22 4.85 4.23
C SER A 74 8.57 6.21 3.96
N MET A 75 9.12 7.26 4.57
CA MET A 75 8.50 8.59 4.57
C MET A 75 7.05 8.51 5.08
N GLY A 76 6.89 7.84 6.22
CA GLY A 76 5.60 7.65 6.88
C GLY A 76 4.88 8.97 7.10
N PHE A 77 3.56 8.92 7.04
CA PHE A 77 2.70 10.07 7.23
C PHE A 77 1.72 9.79 8.36
N ALA A 78 1.40 10.82 9.14
CA ALA A 78 0.43 10.71 10.23
C ALA A 78 -0.89 10.09 9.74
N ASN A 79 -1.58 9.38 10.63
CA ASN A 79 -2.84 8.69 10.33
C ASN A 79 -2.72 7.54 9.31
N THR A 80 -1.52 7.03 9.03
CA THR A 80 -1.33 5.80 8.26
C THR A 80 -1.00 4.65 9.20
N VAL A 81 -1.74 3.56 9.10
CA VAL A 81 -1.48 2.29 9.78
C VAL A 81 -1.12 1.27 8.72
N ILE A 82 0.01 0.59 8.89
CA ILE A 82 0.43 -0.49 7.98
C ILE A 82 0.54 -1.76 8.81
N GLU A 83 -0.23 -2.78 8.45
CA GLU A 83 -0.16 -4.11 9.05
C GLU A 83 0.45 -5.06 8.02
N VAL A 84 1.49 -5.79 8.41
CA VAL A 84 2.21 -6.71 7.52
C VAL A 84 1.96 -8.15 7.96
N PHE A 85 1.39 -8.94 7.05
CA PHE A 85 1.04 -10.35 7.25
C PHE A 85 2.00 -11.27 6.48
N GLY A 86 3.28 -11.00 6.64
CA GLY A 86 4.37 -11.69 5.96
C GLY A 86 5.72 -11.09 6.31
N PRO A 87 6.81 -11.59 5.71
CA PRO A 87 8.14 -11.05 5.96
C PRO A 87 8.28 -9.65 5.33
N ALA A 88 8.95 -8.77 6.06
CA ALA A 88 9.38 -7.47 5.58
C ALA A 88 10.91 -7.40 5.49
N SER A 89 11.41 -6.75 4.44
CA SER A 89 12.84 -6.54 4.21
C SER A 89 13.34 -5.29 4.97
N ASP A 90 14.58 -4.87 4.70
CA ASP A 90 15.27 -3.80 5.42
C ASP A 90 14.57 -2.43 5.31
N ASP A 91 14.93 -1.52 6.21
CA ASP A 91 14.51 -0.11 6.24
C ASP A 91 13.00 0.13 6.47
N ILE A 92 12.39 -0.55 7.44
CA ILE A 92 11.01 -0.29 7.91
C ILE A 92 10.95 0.99 8.75
#